data_AF-A0A183NLD0-F1
#
_entry.id   AF-A0A183NLD0-F1
#
_cell.length_a   1.000
_cell.length_b   1.000
_cell.length_c   1.000
_cell.angle_alpha   90.00
_cell.angle_beta   90.00
_cell.angle_gamma   90.00
#
_symmetry.space_group_name_H-M   'P 1'
#
loop_
_entity.id
_entity.type
_entity.pdbx_description
1 polymer ?
#
loop_
_entity_poly.entity_id
_entity_poly.type
_entity_poly.pdbx_seq_one_letter_code
_entity_poly.pdbx_strand_id
1 'polypeptide(L)'
;MLLYSGHEEEYAPHTQGVTLMLSKVARNALVGWESHGSRIIKASFKTNKEGITMNITLCYTPTNDTNDNIKDQFYERLQSIIEKCPRKDLTILMGDLNAKVGIDDTGYEDIMGRHGLGERNGNGERFANLCAFNKLVIRGTIFPHKHIHKATWISPEHTTENQIDHICINKKF
;
A
#
# COMPACT_ATOMS: atom_id res chain seq x y z
N MET A 1 8.55 -16.18 11.00
CA MET A 1 9.52 -15.92 9.91
C MET A 1 9.40 -14.46 9.54
N LEU A 2 10.50 -13.79 9.25
CA LEU A 2 10.52 -12.37 8.98
C LEU A 2 11.03 -12.16 7.55
N LEU A 3 10.23 -11.48 6.73
CA LEU A 3 10.63 -11.03 5.40
C LEU A 3 10.94 -9.55 5.53
N TYR A 4 12.12 -9.11 5.12
CA TYR A 4 12.49 -7.70 5.22
C TYR A 4 13.18 -7.20 3.97
N SER A 5 13.10 -5.89 3.80
CA SER A 5 13.82 -5.12 2.81
C SER A 5 14.22 -3.82 3.49
N GLY A 6 15.40 -3.31 3.15
CA GLY A 6 16.00 -2.11 3.69
C GLY A 6 17.22 -1.75 2.85
N HIS A 7 18.06 -0.85 3.34
CA HIS A 7 19.36 -0.62 2.71
C HIS A 7 20.28 -1.80 2.98
N GLU A 8 21.07 -2.19 1.98
CA GLU A 8 21.98 -3.35 2.04
C GLU A 8 23.37 -3.00 2.57
N GLU A 9 23.75 -1.71 2.54
CA GLU A 9 25.09 -1.26 2.91
C GLU A 9 25.25 -1.17 4.43
N GLU A 10 26.37 -1.65 4.95
CA GLU A 10 26.69 -1.71 6.39
C GLU A 10 26.62 -0.34 7.09
N TYR A 11 26.91 0.74 6.36
CA TYR A 11 26.90 2.11 6.84
C TYR A 11 25.75 2.95 6.26
N ALA A 12 24.76 2.30 5.66
CA ALA A 12 23.60 3.03 5.15
C ALA A 12 22.87 3.75 6.26
N PRO A 13 22.30 4.94 5.99
CA PRO A 13 21.45 5.62 6.94
C PRO A 13 20.28 4.71 7.32
N HIS A 14 20.00 4.57 8.62
CA HIS A 14 18.88 3.78 9.17
C HIS A 14 17.52 4.43 8.87
N THR A 15 17.21 4.51 7.59
CA THR A 15 16.04 5.14 7.01
C THR A 15 15.38 4.10 6.13
N GLN A 16 14.07 4.28 5.88
CA GLN A 16 13.31 3.36 5.02
C GLN A 16 13.16 1.97 5.66
N GLY A 17 12.92 0.95 4.84
CA GLY A 17 12.73 -0.42 5.29
C GLY A 17 11.26 -0.80 5.43
N VAL A 18 10.97 -2.04 5.08
CA VAL A 18 9.65 -2.66 5.23
C VAL A 18 9.83 -4.09 5.73
N THR A 19 8.87 -4.60 6.49
CA THR A 19 8.96 -5.94 7.07
C THR A 19 7.60 -6.59 7.16
N LEU A 20 7.53 -7.87 6.79
CA LEU A 20 6.38 -8.74 6.96
C LEU A 20 6.73 -9.87 7.92
N MET A 21 6.10 -9.87 9.10
CA MET A 21 6.25 -10.94 10.08
C MET A 21 5.17 -11.99 9.90
N LEU A 22 5.58 -13.23 9.69
CA LEU A 22 4.70 -14.36 9.40
C LEU A 22 4.58 -15.31 10.58
N SER A 23 3.32 -15.61 10.92
CA SER A 23 2.96 -16.72 11.81
C SER A 23 3.40 -18.07 11.24
N LYS A 24 3.42 -19.10 12.08
CA LYS A 24 3.76 -20.47 11.64
C LYS A 24 2.86 -20.95 10.50
N VAL A 25 1.56 -20.62 10.57
CA VAL A 25 0.57 -20.99 9.56
C VAL A 25 0.80 -20.22 8.26
N ALA A 26 0.98 -18.90 8.33
CA ALA A 26 1.22 -18.07 7.15
C ALA A 26 2.52 -18.45 6.42
N ARG A 27 3.56 -18.81 7.18
CA ARG A 27 4.83 -19.32 6.62
C ARG A 27 4.60 -20.57 5.77
N ASN A 28 3.77 -21.51 6.23
CA ASN A 28 3.51 -22.75 5.49
C ASN A 28 2.73 -22.50 4.19
N ALA A 29 2.02 -21.37 4.11
CA ALA A 29 1.32 -20.95 2.90
C ALA A 29 2.20 -20.10 1.96
N LEU A 30 3.39 -19.65 2.39
CA LEU A 30 4.26 -18.82 1.56
C LEU A 30 4.74 -19.62 0.34
N VAL A 31 4.48 -19.10 -0.85
CA VAL A 31 4.96 -19.64 -2.13
C VAL A 31 6.32 -19.05 -2.45
N GLY A 32 6.49 -17.75 -2.25
CA GLY A 32 7.72 -17.02 -2.51
C GLY A 32 7.57 -15.55 -2.17
N TRP A 33 8.69 -14.84 -2.10
CA TRP A 33 8.71 -13.39 -1.88
C TRP A 33 9.92 -12.78 -2.57
N GLU A 34 9.84 -11.48 -2.82
CA GLU A 34 10.88 -10.66 -3.43
C GLU A 34 10.86 -9.25 -2.84
N SER A 35 12.03 -8.62 -2.78
CA SER A 35 12.21 -7.21 -2.43
C SER A 35 12.48 -6.38 -3.67
N HIS A 36 11.96 -5.15 -3.71
CA HIS A 36 12.13 -4.23 -4.85
C HIS A 36 12.68 -2.89 -4.36
N GLY A 37 14.00 -2.84 -4.18
CA GLY A 37 14.66 -1.79 -3.40
C GLY A 37 14.34 -1.92 -1.91
N SER A 38 14.61 -0.86 -1.15
CA SER A 38 14.53 -0.76 0.32
C SER A 38 13.13 -0.50 0.89
N ARG A 39 12.13 -0.32 0.02
CA ARG A 39 10.80 0.22 0.38
C ARG A 39 9.62 -0.65 -0.06
N ILE A 40 9.87 -1.77 -0.74
CA ILE A 40 8.81 -2.62 -1.27
C ILE A 40 9.17 -4.09 -1.06
N ILE A 41 8.22 -4.86 -0.51
CA ILE A 41 8.22 -6.32 -0.50
C ILE A 41 6.97 -6.80 -1.21
N LYS A 42 7.10 -7.83 -2.04
CA LYS A 42 5.99 -8.62 -2.53
C LYS A 42 6.13 -10.04 -2.01
N ALA A 43 5.06 -10.59 -1.45
CA ALA A 43 4.98 -11.98 -1.02
C ALA A 43 3.72 -12.65 -1.57
N SER A 44 3.87 -13.87 -2.07
CA SER A 44 2.78 -14.67 -2.63
C SER A 44 2.48 -15.85 -1.73
N PHE A 45 1.20 -16.10 -1.47
CA PHE A 45 0.71 -17.14 -0.58
C PHE A 45 -0.29 -18.04 -1.29
N LYS A 46 -0.23 -19.33 -0.98
CA LYS A 46 -1.23 -20.31 -1.39
C LYS A 46 -2.52 -20.04 -0.62
N THR A 47 -3.65 -20.03 -1.32
CA THR A 47 -4.96 -19.96 -0.70
C THR A 47 -5.62 -21.33 -0.67
N ASN A 48 -6.72 -21.45 0.08
CA ASN A 48 -7.54 -22.66 0.08
C ASN A 48 -8.35 -22.82 -1.22
N LYS A 49 -8.43 -21.77 -2.05
CA LYS A 49 -9.13 -21.82 -3.33
C LYS A 49 -8.15 -22.27 -4.40
N GLU A 50 -8.46 -23.41 -5.03
CA GLU A 50 -7.61 -23.99 -6.05
C GLU A 50 -7.36 -23.02 -7.21
N GLY A 51 -6.10 -22.95 -7.65
CA GLY A 51 -5.68 -22.09 -8.75
C GLY A 51 -5.66 -20.59 -8.43
N ILE A 52 -5.90 -20.19 -7.17
CA ILE A 52 -5.87 -18.80 -6.71
C ILE A 52 -4.75 -18.60 -5.69
N THR A 53 -3.88 -17.63 -5.96
CA THR A 53 -2.88 -17.15 -4.99
C THR A 53 -3.31 -15.83 -4.37
N MET A 54 -2.72 -15.51 -3.21
CA MET A 54 -2.82 -14.20 -2.59
C MET A 54 -1.47 -13.51 -2.69
N ASN A 55 -1.43 -12.35 -3.32
CA ASN A 55 -0.24 -11.53 -3.51
C ASN A 55 -0.35 -10.29 -2.62
N ILE A 56 0.56 -10.16 -1.66
CA ILE A 56 0.64 -9.00 -0.77
C ILE A 56 1.86 -8.19 -1.18
N THR A 57 1.63 -6.96 -1.60
CA THR A 57 2.66 -5.94 -1.79
C THR A 57 2.62 -4.98 -0.61
N LEU A 58 3.65 -5.03 0.23
CA LEU A 58 3.85 -4.10 1.33
C LEU A 58 4.84 -3.02 0.88
N CYS A 59 4.49 -1.75 1.05
CA CYS A 59 5.40 -0.67 0.70
C CYS A 59 5.39 0.51 1.67
N TYR A 60 6.51 1.24 1.66
CA TYR A 60 6.70 2.52 2.34
C TYR A 60 7.10 3.57 1.31
N THR A 61 6.14 4.37 0.84
CA THR A 61 6.38 5.33 -0.25
C THR A 61 7.28 6.49 0.22
N PRO A 62 7.90 7.23 -0.71
CA PRO A 62 8.52 8.50 -0.39
C PRO A 62 7.51 9.51 0.17
N THR A 63 7.97 10.38 1.06
CA THR A 63 7.14 11.42 1.67
C THR A 63 6.66 12.42 0.61
N ASN A 64 5.58 13.14 0.90
CA ASN A 64 4.99 14.09 -0.06
C ASN A 64 5.98 15.20 -0.48
N ASP A 65 6.89 15.59 0.41
CA ASP A 65 7.92 16.63 0.19
C ASP A 65 9.14 16.12 -0.59
N THR A 66 9.22 14.82 -0.87
CA THR A 66 10.25 14.26 -1.74
C THR A 66 10.07 14.76 -3.18
N ASN A 67 11.17 14.90 -3.92
CA ASN A 67 11.15 15.29 -5.34
C ASN A 67 10.20 14.42 -6.17
N ASP A 68 9.42 15.05 -7.05
CA ASP A 68 8.43 14.37 -7.90
C ASP A 68 9.03 13.26 -8.75
N ASN A 69 10.21 13.44 -9.34
CA ASN A 69 10.85 12.40 -10.14
C ASN A 69 11.15 11.12 -9.32
N ILE A 70 11.49 11.25 -8.05
CA ILE A 70 11.71 10.10 -7.15
C ILE A 70 10.38 9.41 -6.85
N LYS A 71 9.33 10.19 -6.60
CA LYS A 71 7.97 9.65 -6.39
C LYS A 71 7.49 8.92 -7.65
N ASP A 72 7.76 9.45 -8.83
CA ASP A 72 7.26 8.92 -10.10
C ASP A 72 7.92 7.59 -10.43
N GLN A 73 9.25 7.53 -10.30
CA GLN A 73 9.99 6.28 -10.43
C GLN A 73 9.53 5.22 -9.41
N PHE A 74 9.16 5.64 -8.20
CA PHE A 74 8.61 4.72 -7.20
C PHE A 74 7.26 4.16 -7.62
N TYR A 75 6.33 5.01 -8.05
CA TYR A 75 4.99 4.57 -8.48
C TYR A 75 5.03 3.77 -9.78
N GLU A 76 5.93 4.07 -10.72
CA GLU A 76 6.17 3.25 -11.92
C GLU A 76 6.68 1.85 -11.55
N ARG A 77 7.63 1.77 -10.61
CA ARG A 77 8.11 0.48 -10.10
C ARG A 77 6.97 -0.30 -9.44
N LEU A 78 6.19 0.36 -8.58
CA LEU A 78 5.05 -0.25 -7.91
C LEU A 78 3.99 -0.76 -8.92
N GLN A 79 3.69 0.03 -9.95
CA GLN A 79 2.81 -0.34 -11.05
C GLN A 79 3.28 -1.64 -11.71
N SER A 80 4.56 -1.72 -12.07
CA SER A 80 5.13 -2.92 -12.71
C SER A 80 5.03 -4.18 -11.86
N ILE A 81 5.08 -4.06 -10.53
CA ILE A 81 4.95 -5.18 -9.59
C ILE A 81 3.51 -5.67 -9.55
N ILE A 82 2.54 -4.73 -9.52
CA ILE A 82 1.11 -5.03 -9.48
C ILE A 82 0.66 -5.67 -10.79
N GLU A 83 1.12 -5.16 -11.94
CA GLU A 83 0.77 -5.69 -13.27
C GLU A 83 1.19 -7.15 -13.48
N LYS A 84 2.29 -7.57 -12.84
CA LYS A 84 2.76 -8.96 -12.87
C LYS A 84 1.87 -9.91 -12.05
N CYS A 85 0.98 -9.39 -11.21
CA CYS A 85 0.05 -10.24 -10.46
C CYS A 85 -1.12 -10.68 -11.36
N PRO A 86 -1.39 -12.00 -11.47
CA PRO A 86 -2.50 -12.48 -12.29
C PRO A 86 -3.84 -11.88 -11.84
N ARG A 87 -4.64 -11.34 -12.76
CA ARG A 87 -5.96 -10.72 -12.43
C ARG A 87 -6.95 -11.66 -11.74
N LYS A 88 -6.74 -12.98 -11.86
CA LYS A 88 -7.56 -13.99 -11.17
C LYS A 88 -7.23 -14.07 -9.69
N ASP A 89 -6.02 -13.70 -9.30
CA ASP A 89 -5.51 -13.86 -7.94
C ASP A 89 -5.97 -12.70 -7.04
N LEU A 90 -5.94 -12.94 -5.74
CA LEU A 90 -6.17 -11.91 -4.74
C LEU A 90 -4.93 -11.03 -4.68
N THR A 91 -5.09 -9.72 -4.92
CA THR A 91 -4.00 -8.74 -4.81
C THR A 91 -4.32 -7.79 -3.69
N ILE A 92 -3.41 -7.70 -2.71
CA ILE A 92 -3.46 -6.77 -1.60
C ILE A 92 -2.26 -5.84 -1.72
N LEU A 93 -2.51 -4.53 -1.76
CA LEU A 93 -1.48 -3.50 -1.62
C LEU A 93 -1.68 -2.85 -0.25
N MET A 94 -0.62 -2.74 0.55
CA MET A 94 -0.73 -2.14 1.88
C MET A 94 0.56 -1.46 2.34
N GLY A 95 0.44 -0.66 3.39
CA GLY A 95 1.56 -0.03 4.08
C GLY A 95 1.35 1.47 4.25
N ASP A 96 2.42 2.17 4.65
CA ASP A 96 2.45 3.62 4.72
C ASP A 96 2.72 4.18 3.33
N LEU A 97 1.68 4.74 2.73
CA LEU A 97 1.74 5.28 1.38
C LEU A 97 1.97 6.79 1.36
N ASN A 98 2.13 7.44 2.51
CA ASN A 98 2.27 8.91 2.60
C ASN A 98 1.24 9.66 1.73
N ALA A 99 0.07 9.05 1.51
CA ALA A 99 -0.91 9.44 0.51
C ALA A 99 -2.22 9.78 1.21
N LYS A 100 -2.61 11.05 1.16
CA LYS A 100 -3.95 11.48 1.59
C LYS A 100 -4.85 11.44 0.38
N VAL A 101 -5.84 10.56 0.39
CA VAL A 101 -6.78 10.41 -0.74
C VAL A 101 -7.99 11.33 -0.60
N GLY A 102 -8.32 11.71 0.64
CA GLY A 102 -9.38 12.64 0.98
C GLY A 102 -10.79 12.07 0.88
N ILE A 103 -11.77 12.96 1.03
CA ILE A 103 -13.22 12.67 0.94
C ILE A 103 -13.74 12.70 -0.50
N ASP A 104 -13.15 13.53 -1.37
CA ASP A 104 -13.60 13.69 -2.74
C ASP A 104 -13.26 12.43 -3.56
N ASP A 105 -14.29 11.75 -4.02
CA ASP A 105 -14.23 10.53 -4.83
C ASP A 105 -14.44 10.78 -6.32
N THR A 106 -14.58 12.05 -6.76
CA THR A 106 -14.91 12.39 -8.15
C THR A 106 -13.89 11.80 -9.14
N GLY A 107 -14.35 10.93 -10.04
CA GLY A 107 -13.52 10.20 -11.00
C GLY A 107 -12.83 8.94 -10.46
N TYR A 108 -13.05 8.61 -9.19
CA TYR A 108 -12.48 7.44 -8.48
C TYR A 108 -13.54 6.64 -7.72
N GLU A 109 -14.83 6.87 -8.00
CA GLU A 109 -15.98 6.29 -7.30
C GLU A 109 -15.98 4.75 -7.33
N ASP A 110 -15.32 4.18 -8.34
CA ASP A 110 -15.17 2.74 -8.51
C ASP A 110 -14.17 2.10 -7.53
N ILE A 111 -13.27 2.89 -6.94
CA ILE A 111 -12.14 2.41 -6.13
C ILE A 111 -12.05 3.05 -4.75
N MET A 112 -12.75 4.16 -4.48
CA MET A 112 -12.77 4.77 -3.15
C MET A 112 -14.18 5.26 -2.80
N GLY A 113 -14.44 5.35 -1.50
CA GLY A 113 -15.65 5.96 -0.98
C GLY A 113 -15.37 7.35 -0.41
N ARG A 114 -16.42 7.97 0.14
CA ARG A 114 -16.41 9.33 0.69
C ARG A 114 -16.06 9.39 2.18
N HIS A 115 -15.45 8.33 2.71
CA HIS A 115 -15.14 8.26 4.13
C HIS A 115 -13.64 8.40 4.43
N GLY A 116 -12.83 8.79 3.45
CA GLY A 116 -11.44 9.20 3.70
C GLY A 116 -11.33 10.44 4.60
N LEU A 117 -10.10 10.77 4.99
CA LEU A 117 -9.78 11.92 5.84
C LEU A 117 -9.07 13.02 5.06
N GLY A 118 -9.50 14.27 5.27
CA GLY A 118 -8.84 15.47 4.76
C GLY A 118 -8.99 15.68 3.25
N GLU A 119 -8.06 16.45 2.70
CA GLU A 119 -7.96 16.75 1.27
C GLU A 119 -6.88 15.92 0.60
N ARG A 120 -7.05 15.69 -0.69
CA ARG A 120 -6.11 14.89 -1.48
C ARG A 120 -4.79 15.63 -1.68
N ASN A 121 -3.67 14.96 -1.44
CA ASN A 121 -2.33 15.49 -1.75
C ASN A 121 -1.74 14.86 -3.02
N GLY A 122 -0.56 15.31 -3.45
CA GLY A 122 0.09 14.81 -4.67
C GLY A 122 0.37 13.30 -4.64
N ASN A 123 0.82 12.76 -3.51
CA ASN A 123 0.92 11.30 -3.32
C ASN A 123 -0.45 10.61 -3.40
N GLY A 124 -1.48 11.24 -2.85
CA GLY A 124 -2.87 10.80 -2.91
C GLY A 124 -3.39 10.65 -4.34
N GLU A 125 -3.08 11.60 -5.21
CA GLU A 125 -3.44 11.53 -6.62
C GLU A 125 -2.71 10.39 -7.35
N ARG A 126 -1.39 10.26 -7.17
CA ARG A 126 -0.61 9.16 -7.77
C ARG A 126 -1.11 7.79 -7.32
N PHE A 127 -1.40 7.67 -6.03
CA PHE A 127 -1.93 6.46 -5.44
C PHE A 127 -3.35 6.14 -5.92
N ALA A 128 -4.23 7.15 -6.00
CA ALA A 128 -5.59 6.97 -6.51
C ALA A 128 -5.58 6.55 -8.00
N ASN A 129 -4.71 7.15 -8.81
CA ASN A 129 -4.49 6.79 -10.22
C ASN A 129 -4.01 5.34 -10.38
N LEU A 130 -3.00 4.94 -9.59
CA LEU A 130 -2.53 3.55 -9.53
C LEU A 130 -3.67 2.60 -9.16
N CYS A 131 -4.48 2.95 -8.15
CA CYS A 131 -5.61 2.13 -7.72
C CYS A 131 -6.69 2.02 -8.79
N ALA A 132 -7.07 3.13 -9.42
CA ALA A 132 -8.06 3.17 -10.49
C ALA A 132 -7.63 2.30 -11.69
N PHE A 133 -6.39 2.47 -12.14
CA PHE A 133 -5.84 1.71 -13.27
C PHE A 133 -5.86 0.19 -13.01
N ASN A 134 -5.51 -0.23 -11.79
CA ASN A 134 -5.44 -1.65 -11.42
C ASN A 134 -6.73 -2.21 -10.78
N LYS A 135 -7.80 -1.41 -10.71
CA LYS A 135 -9.07 -1.76 -10.05
C LYS A 135 -8.89 -2.23 -8.59
N LEU A 136 -8.01 -1.55 -7.87
CA LEU A 136 -7.76 -1.77 -6.44
C LEU A 136 -8.62 -0.83 -5.62
N VAL A 137 -9.49 -1.38 -4.78
CA VAL A 137 -10.39 -0.62 -3.91
C VAL A 137 -9.64 -0.23 -2.64
N ILE A 138 -9.57 1.07 -2.35
CA ILE A 138 -8.97 1.67 -1.15
C ILE A 138 -9.93 1.47 0.02
N ARG A 139 -9.75 0.39 0.79
CA ARG A 139 -10.77 -0.05 1.76
C ARG A 139 -11.02 0.95 2.89
N GLY A 140 -9.99 1.69 3.29
CA GLY A 140 -10.08 2.69 4.37
C GLY A 140 -11.04 3.86 4.10
N THR A 141 -11.56 4.00 2.87
CA THR A 141 -12.48 5.08 2.49
C THR A 141 -13.91 4.61 2.21
N ILE A 142 -14.17 3.29 2.20
CA ILE A 142 -15.44 2.70 1.75
C ILE A 142 -16.53 2.77 2.81
N PHE A 143 -16.18 2.58 4.09
CA PHE A 143 -17.16 2.48 5.16
C PHE A 143 -17.10 3.68 6.10
N PRO A 144 -18.25 4.10 6.66
CA PRO A 144 -18.27 5.14 7.67
C PRO A 144 -17.57 4.64 8.93
N HIS A 145 -16.55 5.39 9.36
CA HIS A 145 -15.83 5.16 10.61
C HIS A 145 -15.85 6.43 11.47
N LYS A 146 -15.72 6.25 12.79
CA LYS A 146 -15.45 7.37 13.70
C LYS A 146 -14.11 8.01 13.35
N HIS A 147 -14.00 9.32 13.52
CA HIS A 147 -12.78 10.08 13.19
C HIS A 147 -11.51 9.48 13.80
N ILE A 148 -11.59 9.10 15.08
CA ILE A 148 -10.53 8.41 15.86
C ILE A 148 -10.05 7.08 15.27
N HIS A 149 -10.75 6.51 14.27
CA HIS A 149 -10.39 5.27 13.60
C HIS A 149 -9.97 5.50 12.13
N LYS A 150 -9.99 6.75 11.65
CA LYS A 150 -9.57 7.11 10.29
C LYS A 150 -8.13 7.60 10.23
N ALA A 151 -7.72 8.38 11.22
CA ALA A 151 -6.35 8.86 11.31
C ALA A 151 -5.42 7.68 11.59
N THR A 152 -4.38 7.54 10.76
CA THR A 152 -3.32 6.54 10.93
C THR A 152 -2.01 7.18 11.39
N TRP A 153 -1.92 8.51 11.26
CA TRP A 153 -0.83 9.32 11.77
C TRP A 153 -1.37 10.60 12.39
N ILE A 154 -0.81 10.98 13.53
CA ILE A 154 -1.10 12.23 14.24
C ILE A 154 0.23 12.91 14.50
N SER A 155 0.31 14.22 14.24
CA SER A 155 1.53 14.98 14.51
C SER A 155 1.90 14.96 16.00
N PRO A 156 3.18 15.09 16.38
CA PRO A 156 3.58 15.15 17.78
C PRO A 156 2.87 16.24 18.58
N GLU A 157 2.47 17.33 17.93
CA GLU A 157 1.75 18.45 18.51
C GLU A 157 0.24 18.21 18.61
N HIS A 158 -0.27 17.06 18.14
CA HIS A 158 -1.69 16.68 18.13
C HIS A 158 -2.61 17.64 17.37
N THR A 159 -2.07 18.41 16.43
CA THR A 159 -2.83 19.39 15.64
C THR A 159 -3.19 18.90 14.25
N THR A 160 -2.42 17.95 13.70
CA THR A 160 -2.61 17.43 12.35
C THR A 160 -2.86 15.94 12.39
N GLU A 161 -3.95 15.51 11.74
CA GLU A 161 -4.32 14.11 11.59
C GLU A 161 -4.32 13.72 10.10
N ASN A 162 -3.72 12.57 9.79
CA ASN A 162 -3.57 12.08 8.42
C ASN A 162 -3.97 10.60 8.33
N GLN A 163 -4.62 10.24 7.23
CA GLN A 163 -4.83 8.85 6.82
C GLN A 163 -3.85 8.53 5.70
N ILE A 164 -2.70 7.93 6.04
CA ILE A 164 -1.60 7.66 5.11
C ILE A 164 -1.26 6.18 4.99
N ASP A 165 -1.71 5.38 5.96
CA ASP A 165 -1.63 3.93 5.90
C ASP A 165 -2.90 3.40 5.24
N HIS A 166 -2.72 2.63 4.17
CA HIS A 166 -3.83 2.13 3.37
C HIS A 166 -3.74 0.63 3.20
N ILE A 167 -4.91 0.01 3.02
CA ILE A 167 -5.05 -1.35 2.53
C ILE A 167 -5.97 -1.29 1.31
N CYS A 168 -5.46 -1.79 0.19
CA CYS A 168 -6.21 -1.93 -1.05
C CYS A 168 -6.31 -3.38 -1.46
N ILE A 169 -7.42 -3.72 -2.10
CA ILE A 169 -7.69 -5.06 -2.61
C ILE A 169 -8.37 -4.97 -3.95
N ASN A 170 -8.06 -5.88 -4.88
CA ASN A 170 -8.70 -5.88 -6.19
C ASN A 170 -10.22 -6.09 -6.09
N LYS A 171 -11.00 -5.30 -6.83
CA LYS A 171 -12.48 -5.23 -6.79
C LYS A 171 -13.20 -6.58 -6.95
N LYS A 172 -12.55 -7.58 -7.55
CA LYS A 172 -13.12 -8.91 -7.77
C LYS A 172 -13.26 -9.73 -6.47
N PHE A 173 -12.59 -9.31 -5.39
CA PHE A 173 -12.55 -10.00 -4.11
C PHE A 173 -13.14 -9.17 -2.96
#